data_AF-A0A2V6I336-F1
#
_entry.id   AF-A0A2V6I336-F1
#
_cell.length_a   1.000
_cell.length_b   1.000
_cell.length_c   1.000
_cell.angle_alpha   90.00
_cell.angle_beta   90.00
_cell.angle_gamma   90.00
#
_symmetry.space_group_name_H-M   'P 1'
#
loop_
_entity.id
_entity.type
_entity.pdbx_description
1 polymer ?
#
loop_
_entity_poly.entity_id
_entity_poly.type
_entity_poly.pdbx_seq_one_letter_code
_entity_poly.pdbx_strand_id
1 'polypeptide(L)'
;MQAPFGFVTGCHAGDKFMVRATLASMRHYSPDIPVCLVVDGEFDVSDLVKEYDLRVLRVSELPAQQMRTLITGNGRAKLAAMWEGPFEYYVWLDSDAIVWGDFTPQVKAEVDFQIFWSEISIPPDALEVPGWLTHFYFDPQKLRRFDAKFEWRGNAYFSS
;
A
#
# COMPACT_ATOMS: atom_id res chain seq x y z
N MET A 1 -22.51 -2.05 11.42
CA MET A 1 -22.70 -2.50 10.02
C MET A 1 -21.33 -2.37 9.35
N GLN A 2 -20.68 -3.47 9.01
CA GLN A 2 -19.49 -3.43 8.15
C GLN A 2 -19.92 -2.91 6.78
N ALA A 3 -19.11 -2.03 6.16
CA ALA A 3 -19.33 -1.68 4.76
C ALA A 3 -18.72 -2.82 3.92
N PRO A 4 -19.29 -3.16 2.75
CA PRO A 4 -18.80 -4.32 1.99
C PRO A 4 -17.36 -4.10 1.52
N PHE A 5 -17.02 -2.88 1.08
CA PHE A 5 -15.70 -2.51 0.58
C PHE A 5 -15.12 -1.26 1.26
N GLY A 6 -13.79 -1.18 1.35
CA GLY A 6 -13.10 0.06 1.69
C GLY A 6 -11.59 0.02 1.44
N PHE A 7 -10.94 1.17 1.61
CA PHE A 7 -9.49 1.27 1.63
C PHE A 7 -8.97 1.20 3.06
N VAL A 8 -7.81 0.59 3.24
CA VAL A 8 -7.14 0.49 4.54
C VAL A 8 -5.70 0.97 4.38
N THR A 9 -5.23 1.81 5.30
CA THR A 9 -3.81 2.15 5.40
C THR A 9 -3.35 2.16 6.86
N GLY A 10 -2.07 1.92 7.06
CA GLY A 10 -1.43 2.00 8.37
C GLY A 10 -0.97 3.41 8.69
N CYS A 11 -0.81 3.71 9.97
CA CYS A 11 -0.15 4.92 10.44
C CYS A 11 0.58 4.63 11.74
N HIS A 12 1.91 4.75 11.70
CA HIS A 12 2.75 4.89 12.87
C HIS A 12 3.04 6.37 13.11
N ALA A 13 3.48 6.73 14.33
CA ALA A 13 3.74 8.12 14.71
C ALA A 13 4.75 8.81 13.77
N GLY A 14 5.77 8.07 13.32
CA GLY A 14 6.77 8.56 12.36
C GLY A 14 6.22 8.83 10.96
N ASP A 15 5.12 8.17 10.58
CA ASP A 15 4.60 8.17 9.21
C ASP A 15 3.38 9.08 9.05
N LYS A 16 2.93 9.73 10.13
CA LYS A 16 1.74 10.59 10.13
C LYS A 16 1.79 11.69 9.05
N PHE A 17 2.98 12.20 8.74
CA PHE A 17 3.13 13.20 7.68
C PHE A 17 3.01 12.60 6.27
N MET A 18 3.43 11.35 6.07
CA MET A 18 3.36 10.64 4.79
C MET A 18 1.94 10.20 4.48
N VAL A 19 1.25 9.61 5.46
CA VAL A 19 -0.10 9.06 5.27
C VAL A 19 -1.11 10.12 4.82
N ARG A 20 -0.87 11.41 5.12
CA ARG A 20 -1.69 12.52 4.61
C ARG A 20 -1.73 12.55 3.08
N ALA A 21 -0.61 12.33 2.42
CA ALA A 21 -0.57 12.31 0.95
C ALA A 21 -1.33 11.10 0.40
N THR A 22 -1.19 9.94 1.04
CA THR A 22 -1.95 8.73 0.71
C THR A 22 -3.45 8.97 0.84
N LEU A 23 -3.92 9.49 1.98
CA LEU A 23 -5.33 9.81 2.23
C LEU A 23 -5.88 10.87 1.26
N ALA A 24 -5.11 11.93 1.00
CA ALA A 24 -5.48 12.95 0.02
C ALA A 24 -5.65 12.37 -1.39
N SER A 25 -4.75 11.47 -1.80
CA SER A 25 -4.82 10.82 -3.10
C SER A 25 -6.03 9.89 -3.23
N MET A 26 -6.35 9.11 -2.18
CA MET A 26 -7.56 8.29 -2.11
C MET A 26 -8.82 9.16 -2.24
N ARG A 27 -8.91 10.25 -1.46
CA ARG A 27 -10.05 11.16 -1.48
C ARG A 27 -10.21 11.87 -2.81
N HIS A 28 -9.11 12.16 -3.50
CA HIS A 28 -9.14 12.82 -4.80
C HIS A 28 -9.66 11.90 -5.91
N TYR A 29 -9.14 10.67 -5.99
CA TYR A 29 -9.45 9.75 -7.10
C TYR A 29 -10.62 8.80 -6.84
N SER A 30 -10.92 8.52 -5.58
CA SER A 30 -11.97 7.58 -5.17
C SER A 30 -12.78 8.15 -3.97
N PRO A 31 -13.44 9.31 -4.14
CA PRO A 31 -14.02 10.08 -3.02
C PRO A 31 -15.10 9.33 -2.24
N ASP A 32 -15.80 8.39 -2.86
CA ASP A 32 -16.93 7.67 -2.27
C ASP A 32 -16.52 6.39 -1.52
N ILE A 33 -15.24 6.02 -1.57
CA ILE A 33 -14.73 4.82 -0.91
C ILE A 33 -14.40 5.13 0.55
N PRO A 34 -15.00 4.42 1.52
CA PRO A 34 -14.68 4.64 2.93
C PRO A 34 -13.25 4.18 3.24
N VAL A 35 -12.57 4.93 4.11
CA VAL A 35 -11.19 4.65 4.48
C VAL A 35 -11.09 4.27 5.96
N CYS A 36 -10.32 3.23 6.25
CA CYS A 36 -9.92 2.87 7.59
C CYS A 36 -8.42 3.15 7.82
N LEU A 37 -8.12 3.85 8.90
CA LEU A 37 -6.77 4.11 9.36
C LEU A 37 -6.44 3.15 10.52
N VAL A 38 -5.48 2.24 10.28
CA VAL A 38 -4.92 1.40 11.34
C VAL A 38 -3.83 2.18 12.06
N VAL A 39 -4.05 2.50 13.33
CA VAL A 39 -3.11 3.27 14.15
C VAL A 39 -2.27 2.34 15.00
N ASP A 40 -0.97 2.32 14.73
CA ASP A 40 0.01 1.54 15.48
C ASP A 40 0.78 2.46 16.46
N GLY A 41 0.26 2.56 17.68
CA GLY A 41 0.80 3.35 18.77
C GLY A 41 -0.21 4.31 19.40
N GLU A 42 0.24 5.02 20.43
CA GLU A 42 -0.58 5.97 21.20
C GLU A 42 -0.28 7.41 20.78
N PHE A 43 -1.00 7.88 19.76
CA PHE A 43 -0.92 9.27 19.32
C PHE A 43 -2.25 9.76 18.72
N ASP A 44 -2.40 11.08 18.71
CA ASP A 44 -3.59 11.71 18.19
C ASP A 44 -3.63 11.68 16.66
N VAL A 45 -4.79 11.34 16.11
CA VAL A 45 -5.11 11.35 14.67
C VAL A 45 -6.42 12.10 14.40
N SER A 46 -6.93 12.85 15.37
CA SER A 46 -8.20 13.58 15.27
C SER A 46 -8.23 14.57 14.10
N ASP A 47 -7.09 15.17 13.77
CA ASP A 47 -6.90 16.01 12.59
C ASP A 47 -7.20 15.23 11.30
N LEU A 48 -6.62 14.03 11.15
CA LEU A 48 -6.84 13.17 9.98
C LEU A 48 -8.28 12.70 9.90
N VAL A 49 -8.88 12.30 11.03
CA VAL A 49 -10.29 11.86 11.08
C VAL A 49 -11.21 12.98 10.63
N LYS A 50 -10.99 14.20 11.11
CA LYS A 50 -11.80 15.37 10.75
C LYS A 50 -11.66 15.75 9.27
N GLU A 51 -10.45 15.64 8.72
CA GLU A 51 -10.15 16.06 7.35
C GLU A 51 -10.64 15.03 6.32
N TYR A 52 -10.52 13.73 6.62
CA TYR A 52 -10.74 12.65 5.65
C TYR A 52 -11.92 11.72 5.98
N ASP A 53 -12.68 11.96 7.06
CA ASP A 53 -13.82 11.13 7.48
C ASP A 53 -13.44 9.65 7.68
N LEU A 54 -12.42 9.42 8.52
CA LEU A 54 -11.79 8.11 8.68
C LEU A 54 -12.47 7.24 9.74
N ARG A 55 -12.52 5.93 9.48
CA ARG A 55 -12.71 4.92 10.53
C ARG A 55 -11.36 4.60 11.17
N VAL A 56 -11.26 4.68 12.49
CA VAL A 56 -10.01 4.40 13.21
C VAL A 56 -10.05 2.99 13.78
N LEU A 57 -8.99 2.21 13.52
CA LEU A 57 -8.72 0.95 14.19
C LEU A 57 -7.39 1.06 14.93
N ARG A 58 -7.41 1.16 16.26
CA ARG A 58 -6.18 1.25 17.06
C ARG A 58 -5.68 -0.15 17.44
N VAL A 59 -4.41 -0.42 17.17
CA VAL A 59 -3.77 -1.69 17.54
C VAL A 59 -3.82 -1.93 19.04
N SER A 60 -3.69 -0.88 19.85
CA SER A 60 -3.77 -0.96 21.31
C SER A 60 -5.15 -1.34 21.84
N GLU A 61 -6.20 -1.13 21.05
CA GLU A 61 -7.60 -1.39 21.42
C GLU A 61 -8.10 -2.75 20.91
N LEU A 62 -7.30 -3.51 20.15
CA LEU A 62 -7.71 -4.85 19.69
C LEU A 62 -8.02 -5.74 20.89
N PRO A 63 -9.04 -6.62 20.85
CA PRO A 63 -9.47 -7.38 22.02
C PRO A 63 -8.40 -8.37 22.52
N ALA A 64 -7.72 -9.07 21.60
CA ALA A 64 -6.75 -10.11 21.93
C ALA A 64 -5.35 -9.55 22.23
N GLN A 65 -4.87 -9.76 23.46
CA GLN A 65 -3.53 -9.30 23.88
C GLN A 65 -2.39 -9.93 23.07
N GLN A 66 -2.52 -11.21 22.68
CA GLN A 66 -1.52 -11.85 21.83
C GLN A 66 -1.39 -11.16 20.48
N MET A 67 -2.53 -10.74 19.88
CA MET A 67 -2.52 -10.00 18.62
C MET A 67 -1.89 -8.63 18.78
N ARG A 68 -2.24 -7.88 19.84
CA ARG A 68 -1.59 -6.58 20.13
C ARG A 68 -0.07 -6.74 20.16
N THR A 69 0.42 -7.77 20.86
CA THR A 69 1.86 -8.05 21.00
C THR A 69 2.52 -8.41 19.66
N LEU A 70 1.85 -9.19 18.81
CA LEU A 70 2.36 -9.59 17.51
C LEU A 70 2.44 -8.42 16.52
N ILE A 71 1.45 -7.53 16.57
CA ILE A 71 1.20 -6.50 15.55
C ILE A 71 1.99 -5.22 15.85
N THR A 72 2.06 -4.81 17.12
CA THR A 72 2.57 -3.49 17.51
C THR A 72 4.02 -3.28 17.06
N GLY A 73 4.30 -2.07 16.57
CA GLY A 73 5.65 -1.56 16.29
C GLY A 73 6.35 -2.22 15.10
N ASN A 74 5.62 -2.87 14.19
CA ASN A 74 6.22 -3.51 13.02
C ASN A 74 5.26 -3.59 11.82
N GLY A 75 5.75 -4.04 10.66
CA GLY A 75 4.99 -4.12 9.40
C GLY A 75 3.78 -5.06 9.41
N ARG A 76 3.46 -5.70 10.54
CA ARG A 76 2.27 -6.54 10.73
C ARG A 76 1.02 -5.76 11.13
N ALA A 77 1.06 -4.42 11.21
CA ALA A 77 -0.12 -3.56 11.40
C ALA A 77 -1.33 -3.98 10.52
N LYS A 78 -1.08 -4.43 9.29
CA LYS A 78 -2.10 -4.94 8.37
C LYS A 78 -2.94 -6.10 8.88
N LEU A 79 -2.39 -6.92 9.79
CA LEU A 79 -3.14 -8.01 10.41
C LEU A 79 -4.29 -7.49 11.29
N ALA A 80 -4.20 -6.27 11.84
CA ALA A 80 -5.30 -5.68 12.60
C ALA A 80 -6.55 -5.54 11.72
N ALA A 81 -6.38 -5.02 10.51
CA ALA A 81 -7.48 -4.89 9.55
C ALA A 81 -7.99 -6.24 9.02
N MET A 82 -7.11 -7.25 8.92
CA MET A 82 -7.51 -8.61 8.53
C MET A 82 -8.49 -9.23 9.53
N TRP A 83 -8.29 -9.01 10.83
CA TRP A 83 -9.06 -9.66 11.88
C TRP A 83 -10.21 -8.81 12.43
N GLU A 84 -9.97 -7.52 12.63
CA GLU A 84 -10.88 -6.59 13.31
C GLU A 84 -11.26 -5.40 12.42
N GLY A 85 -10.98 -5.49 11.11
CA GLY A 85 -11.26 -4.44 10.14
C GLY A 85 -12.77 -4.18 9.96
N PRO A 86 -13.15 -2.96 9.56
CA PRO A 86 -14.55 -2.57 9.41
C PRO A 86 -15.15 -2.94 8.04
N PHE A 87 -14.42 -3.67 7.19
CA PHE A 87 -14.79 -4.01 5.82
C PHE A 87 -14.73 -5.52 5.58
N GLU A 88 -15.63 -6.04 4.74
CA GLU A 88 -15.64 -7.46 4.36
C GLU A 88 -14.49 -7.77 3.39
N TYR A 89 -14.26 -6.88 2.42
CA TYR A 89 -13.10 -6.89 1.53
C TYR A 89 -12.48 -5.48 1.46
N TYR A 90 -11.16 -5.41 1.31
CA TYR A 90 -10.46 -4.13 1.31
C TYR A 90 -9.18 -4.17 0.48
N VAL A 91 -8.69 -2.98 0.12
CA VAL A 91 -7.35 -2.79 -0.44
C VAL A 91 -6.46 -2.16 0.62
N TRP A 92 -5.38 -2.86 0.98
CA TRP A 92 -4.33 -2.31 1.83
C TRP A 92 -3.38 -1.44 1.00
N LEU A 93 -3.16 -0.21 1.46
CA LEU A 93 -2.21 0.73 0.90
C LEU A 93 -1.19 1.09 1.98
N ASP A 94 0.10 0.96 1.68
CA ASP A 94 1.15 1.42 2.58
C ASP A 94 1.05 2.95 2.78
N SER A 95 1.53 3.44 3.92
CA SER A 95 1.35 4.85 4.35
C SER A 95 2.12 5.87 3.52
N ASP A 96 2.97 5.39 2.62
CA ASP A 96 3.77 6.14 1.66
C ASP A 96 3.34 5.85 0.21
N ALA A 97 2.26 5.11 0.00
CA ALA A 97 1.69 4.88 -1.32
C ALA A 97 0.83 6.07 -1.79
N ILE A 98 0.79 6.28 -3.11
CA ILE A 98 -0.08 7.28 -3.74
C ILE A 98 -1.05 6.58 -4.69
N VAL A 99 -2.34 6.87 -4.52
CA VAL A 99 -3.37 6.49 -5.49
C VAL A 99 -3.30 7.46 -6.67
N TRP A 100 -3.26 6.95 -7.89
CA TRP A 100 -3.20 7.75 -9.11
C TRP A 100 -4.24 7.29 -10.12
N GLY A 101 -5.46 7.81 -9.98
CA GLY A 101 -6.63 7.36 -10.73
C GLY A 101 -7.52 6.39 -9.95
N ASP A 102 -8.75 6.22 -10.41
CA ASP A 102 -9.69 5.26 -9.84
C ASP A 102 -9.40 3.85 -10.35
N PHE A 103 -8.88 2.99 -9.47
CA PHE A 103 -8.57 1.59 -9.77
C PHE A 103 -9.64 0.62 -9.24
N THR A 104 -10.67 1.13 -8.54
CA THR A 104 -11.72 0.29 -7.93
C THR A 104 -12.44 -0.65 -8.89
N PRO A 105 -12.68 -0.30 -10.18
CA PRO A 105 -13.31 -1.23 -11.13
C PRO A 105 -12.45 -2.46 -11.47
N GLN A 106 -11.17 -2.47 -11.08
CA GLN A 106 -10.23 -3.56 -11.34
C GLN A 106 -10.08 -4.52 -10.14
N VAL A 107 -10.66 -4.16 -8.99
CA VAL A 107 -10.64 -4.99 -7.78
C VAL A 107 -11.59 -6.17 -7.95
N LYS A 108 -11.08 -7.38 -7.74
CA LYS A 108 -11.85 -8.64 -7.80
C LYS A 108 -12.22 -9.07 -6.40
N ALA A 109 -13.50 -8.97 -6.07
CA ALA A 109 -14.00 -9.36 -4.74
C ALA A 109 -14.14 -10.88 -4.58
N GLU A 110 -14.14 -11.65 -5.68
CA GLU A 110 -14.26 -13.11 -5.64
C GLU A 110 -12.96 -13.87 -5.30
N VAL A 111 -11.83 -13.17 -5.12
CA VAL A 111 -10.54 -13.81 -4.80
C VAL A 111 -10.12 -13.50 -3.37
N ASP A 112 -9.45 -14.45 -2.73
CA ASP A 112 -8.90 -14.26 -1.36
C ASP A 112 -7.76 -13.23 -1.34
N PHE A 113 -7.05 -13.08 -2.46
CA PHE A 113 -5.91 -12.17 -2.57
C PHE A 113 -5.67 -11.76 -4.03
N GLN A 114 -5.49 -10.44 -4.24
CA GLN A 114 -5.17 -9.86 -5.54
C GLN A 114 -3.90 -9.01 -5.44
N ILE A 115 -2.96 -9.25 -6.36
CA ILE A 115 -1.83 -8.36 -6.58
C ILE A 115 -2.07 -7.63 -7.91
N PHE A 116 -2.05 -6.30 -7.88
CA PHE A 116 -1.96 -5.49 -9.09
C PHE A 116 -0.52 -5.52 -9.58
N TRP A 117 -0.25 -6.38 -10.55
CA TRP A 117 1.06 -6.48 -11.21
C TRP A 117 0.85 -6.20 -12.69
N SER A 118 1.16 -4.99 -13.16
CA SER A 118 1.47 -4.83 -14.57
C SER A 118 2.72 -5.65 -14.85
N GLU A 119 2.81 -6.35 -15.97
CA GLU A 119 3.96 -7.19 -16.31
C GLU A 119 5.26 -6.34 -16.45
N ILE A 120 5.84 -5.94 -15.32
CA ILE A 120 7.17 -5.32 -15.20
C ILE A 120 8.27 -6.37 -15.08
N SER A 121 7.90 -7.65 -14.94
CA SER A 121 8.84 -8.76 -15.00
C SER A 121 9.30 -8.92 -16.44
N ILE A 122 10.45 -8.33 -16.74
CA ILE A 122 11.10 -8.45 -18.04
C ILE A 122 11.55 -9.91 -18.18
N PRO A 123 11.18 -10.64 -19.24
CA PRO A 123 11.64 -12.01 -19.44
C PRO A 123 13.18 -12.11 -19.39
N PRO A 124 13.76 -13.17 -18.79
CA PRO A 124 15.22 -13.36 -18.77
C PRO A 124 15.87 -13.33 -20.16
N ASP A 125 15.10 -13.73 -21.19
CA ASP A 125 15.48 -13.79 -22.59
C ASP A 125 15.03 -12.56 -23.40
N ALA A 126 14.59 -11.48 -22.75
CA ALA A 126 14.16 -10.26 -23.43
C ALA A 126 15.29 -9.68 -24.31
N LEU A 127 15.04 -9.61 -25.61
CA LEU A 127 15.99 -9.05 -26.58
C LEU A 127 15.97 -7.52 -26.58
N GLU A 128 14.83 -6.93 -26.25
CA GLU A 128 14.61 -5.49 -26.29
C GLU A 128 14.50 -4.89 -24.88
N VAL A 129 14.98 -3.65 -24.75
CA VAL A 129 14.77 -2.85 -23.54
C VAL A 129 13.34 -2.28 -23.62
N PRO A 130 12.45 -2.56 -22.65
CA PRO A 130 11.12 -1.98 -22.66
C PRO A 130 11.21 -0.45 -22.61
N GLY A 131 10.40 0.24 -23.42
CA GLY A 131 10.42 1.71 -23.49
C GLY A 131 10.15 2.39 -22.15
N TRP A 132 9.41 1.73 -21.26
CA TRP A 132 9.11 2.20 -19.91
C TRP A 132 10.30 2.11 -18.95
N LEU A 133 11.28 1.21 -19.19
CA LEU A 133 12.39 0.97 -18.25
C LEU A 133 13.26 2.22 -18.08
N THR A 134 13.61 2.87 -19.19
CA THR A 134 14.39 4.11 -19.20
C THR A 134 13.61 5.29 -18.59
N HIS A 135 12.29 5.25 -18.67
CA HIS A 135 11.45 6.34 -18.17
C HIS A 135 11.23 6.26 -16.66
N PHE A 136 10.91 5.06 -16.14
CA PHE A 136 10.55 4.89 -14.72
C PHE A 136 11.69 4.41 -13.82
N TYR A 137 12.73 3.78 -14.36
CA TYR A 137 13.79 3.16 -13.56
C TYR A 137 15.18 3.73 -13.89
N PHE A 138 15.85 3.21 -14.91
CA PHE A 138 17.20 3.62 -15.28
C PHE A 138 17.45 3.43 -16.76
N ASP A 139 18.44 4.17 -17.27
CA ASP A 139 18.96 4.04 -18.62
C ASP A 139 20.04 2.93 -18.65
N PRO A 140 19.79 1.78 -19.29
CA PRO A 140 20.76 0.68 -19.31
C PRO A 140 22.08 1.06 -20.00
N GLN A 141 22.08 1.99 -20.95
CA GLN A 141 23.30 2.42 -21.63
C GLN A 141 24.18 3.27 -20.70
N LYS A 142 23.57 4.11 -19.87
CA LYS A 142 24.30 4.86 -18.84
C LYS A 142 24.78 3.93 -17.73
N LEU A 143 23.93 3.01 -17.27
CA LEU A 143 24.27 2.08 -16.17
C LEU A 143 25.45 1.18 -16.51
N ARG A 144 25.57 0.70 -17.75
CA ARG A 144 26.71 -0.10 -18.23
C ARG A 144 28.07 0.58 -18.03
N ARG A 145 28.12 1.90 -17.91
CA ARG A 145 29.37 2.63 -17.63
C ARG A 145 29.84 2.49 -16.19
N PHE A 146 28.93 2.18 -15.28
CA PHE A 146 29.19 1.97 -13.85
C PHE A 146 29.23 0.49 -13.49
N ASP A 147 28.29 -0.30 -14.02
CA ASP A 147 28.25 -1.75 -13.88
C ASP A 147 27.85 -2.39 -15.21
N ALA A 148 28.86 -2.86 -15.95
CA ALA A 148 28.65 -3.54 -17.23
C ALA A 148 28.05 -4.95 -17.09
N LYS A 149 28.02 -5.51 -15.88
CA LYS A 149 27.50 -6.86 -15.60
C LYS A 149 26.10 -6.84 -15.00
N PHE A 150 25.54 -5.66 -14.78
CA PHE A 150 24.20 -5.50 -14.24
C PHE A 150 23.16 -6.14 -15.16
N GLU A 151 22.58 -7.26 -14.73
CA GLU A 151 21.51 -7.96 -15.46
C GLU A 151 20.15 -7.55 -14.90
N TRP A 152 19.38 -6.85 -15.71
CA TRP A 152 18.05 -6.36 -15.35
C TRP A 152 16.94 -7.29 -15.84
N ARG A 153 17.23 -8.21 -16.77
CA ARG A 153 16.25 -9.18 -17.26
C ARG A 153 15.99 -10.26 -16.22
N GLY A 154 14.76 -10.77 -16.22
CA GLY A 154 14.31 -11.81 -15.29
C GLY A 154 14.06 -11.31 -13.86
N ASN A 155 14.34 -10.04 -13.57
CA ASN A 155 14.26 -9.48 -12.23
C ASN A 155 13.01 -8.62 -12.09
N ALA A 156 12.14 -9.00 -11.16
CA ALA A 156 10.95 -8.24 -10.77
C ALA A 156 11.31 -6.93 -10.05
N TYR A 157 12.45 -6.92 -9.35
CA TYR A 157 13.02 -5.78 -8.65
C TYR A 157 14.51 -5.71 -8.96
N PHE A 158 15.04 -4.51 -9.16
CA PHE A 158 16.43 -4.27 -9.54
C PHE A 158 17.42 -4.23 -8.35
N SER A 159 16.93 -4.59 -7.16
CA SER A 159 17.64 -4.50 -5.87
C SER A 159 17.61 -5.81 -5.07
N SER A 160 17.48 -6.94 -5.75
CA SER A 160 17.49 -8.29 -5.16
C SER A 160 18.89 -8.77 -4.79
#